data_AF-A0A961WUS2-F1
#
_entry.id   AF-A0A961WUS2-F1
#
_cell.length_a   1.000
_cell.length_b   1.000
_cell.length_c   1.000
_cell.angle_alpha   90.00
_cell.angle_beta   90.00
_cell.angle_gamma   90.00
#
_symmetry.space_group_name_H-M   'P 1'
#
loop_
_entity.id
_entity.type
_entity.pdbx_description
1 polymer ?
#
loop_
_entity_poly.entity_id
_entity_poly.type
_entity_poly.pdbx_seq_one_letter_code
_entity_poly.pdbx_strand_id
1 'polypeptide(L)'
;MTKPDLDHIRAGMRTHMIADESAAVMRLIETADLSEGDRSAISARAAGLVRTVRSSSAPTMMESFLGEYGLSTGEGVALMCLAEALLRVPDAETVDDLIRDKITPHDWSAHQGHSS
;
A
#
# COMPACT_ATOMS: atom_id res chain seq x y z
N MET A 1 -40.19 7.44 19.04
CA MET A 1 -38.81 6.94 19.02
C MET A 1 -37.99 7.83 19.95
N THR A 2 -37.71 7.38 21.17
CA THR A 2 -36.92 8.12 22.16
C THR A 2 -35.46 8.18 21.71
N LYS A 3 -34.89 9.38 21.66
CA LYS A 3 -33.49 9.61 21.28
C LYS A 3 -32.59 8.86 22.28
N PRO A 4 -31.67 8.00 21.83
CA PRO A 4 -30.78 7.31 22.75
C PRO A 4 -29.96 8.34 23.54
N ASP A 5 -29.85 8.09 24.84
CA ASP A 5 -29.09 8.94 25.76
C ASP A 5 -27.62 8.99 25.31
N LEU A 6 -27.08 10.19 25.14
CA LEU A 6 -25.71 10.39 24.68
C LEU A 6 -24.69 9.81 25.66
N ASP A 7 -25.02 9.82 26.96
CA ASP A 7 -24.13 9.29 27.98
C ASP A 7 -24.04 7.76 27.91
N HIS A 8 -25.14 7.10 27.57
CA HIS A 8 -25.16 5.66 27.28
C HIS A 8 -24.27 5.29 26.09
N ILE A 9 -24.37 6.03 24.97
CA ILE A 9 -23.54 5.78 23.78
C ILE A 9 -22.06 5.98 24.09
N ARG A 10 -21.71 7.07 24.80
CA ARG A 10 -20.31 7.34 25.18
C ARG A 10 -19.75 6.30 26.15
N ALA A 11 -20.56 5.81 27.08
CA ALA A 11 -20.17 4.71 27.95
C ALA A 11 -19.86 3.44 27.13
N GLY A 12 -20.72 3.10 26.16
CA GLY A 12 -20.48 1.98 25.24
C GLY A 12 -19.16 2.11 24.45
N MET A 13 -18.88 3.30 23.90
CA MET A 13 -17.61 3.55 23.19
C MET A 13 -16.39 3.32 24.09
N ARG A 14 -16.44 3.80 25.34
CA ARG A 14 -15.34 3.64 26.31
C ARG A 14 -15.09 2.18 26.67
N THR A 15 -16.15 1.41 26.87
CA THR A 15 -16.06 -0.03 27.17
C THR A 15 -15.37 -0.80 26.04
N HIS A 16 -15.54 -0.38 24.79
CA HIS A 16 -14.92 -1.04 23.64
C HIS A 16 -13.51 -0.56 23.29
N MET A 17 -13.03 0.53 23.92
CA MET A 17 -11.71 1.10 23.61
C MET A 17 -10.53 0.20 24.00
N ILE A 18 -10.68 -0.59 25.06
CA ILE A 18 -9.65 -1.52 25.57
C ILE A 18 -10.33 -2.87 25.86
N ALA A 19 -11.20 -3.31 24.96
CA ALA A 19 -11.85 -4.61 25.07
C ALA A 19 -10.86 -5.73 24.70
N ASP A 20 -11.06 -6.90 25.31
CA ASP A 20 -10.40 -8.13 24.88
C ASP A 20 -10.68 -8.41 23.39
N GLU A 21 -9.63 -8.74 22.64
CA GLU A 21 -9.70 -8.94 21.19
C GLU A 21 -10.62 -10.10 20.83
N SER A 22 -10.48 -11.23 21.53
CA SER A 22 -11.27 -12.45 21.24
C SER A 22 -12.76 -12.19 21.47
N ALA A 23 -13.09 -11.54 22.58
CA ALA A 23 -14.46 -11.14 22.88
C ALA A 23 -14.99 -10.10 21.86
N ALA A 24 -14.15 -9.17 21.39
CA ALA A 24 -14.55 -8.20 20.38
C ALA A 24 -14.82 -8.85 19.03
N VAL A 25 -13.95 -9.75 18.58
CA VAL A 25 -14.09 -10.49 17.32
C VAL A 25 -15.36 -11.35 17.34
N MET A 26 -15.61 -12.10 18.42
CA MET A 26 -16.83 -12.91 18.52
C MET A 26 -18.11 -12.07 18.42
N ARG A 27 -18.17 -10.93 19.12
CA ARG A 27 -19.31 -10.00 19.01
C ARG A 27 -19.47 -9.45 17.60
N LEU A 28 -18.37 -9.11 16.92
CA LEU A 28 -18.41 -8.58 15.55
C LEU A 28 -18.85 -9.66 14.54
N ILE A 29 -18.42 -10.91 14.72
CA ILE A 29 -18.88 -12.04 13.91
C ILE A 29 -20.40 -12.22 14.05
N GLU A 30 -20.91 -12.21 15.28
CA GLU A 30 -22.34 -12.31 15.57
C GLU A 30 -23.11 -11.10 15.01
N THR A 31 -22.58 -9.89 15.16
CA THR A 31 -23.21 -8.66 14.63
C THR A 31 -23.25 -8.66 13.11
N ALA A 32 -22.22 -9.19 12.45
CA ALA A 32 -22.17 -9.27 10.99
C ALA A 32 -23.17 -10.29 10.42
N ASP A 33 -23.47 -11.36 11.18
CA ASP A 33 -24.45 -12.42 10.86
C ASP A 33 -24.43 -12.88 9.39
N LEU A 34 -23.22 -12.98 8.82
CA LEU A 34 -23.06 -13.29 7.40
C LEU A 34 -23.30 -14.78 7.16
N SER A 35 -24.37 -15.07 6.42
CA SER A 35 -24.65 -16.43 5.96
C SER A 35 -23.59 -16.93 4.97
N GLU A 36 -23.54 -18.23 4.75
CA GLU A 36 -22.65 -18.82 3.74
C GLU A 36 -22.96 -18.28 2.33
N GLY A 37 -24.23 -18.00 2.04
CA GLY A 37 -24.66 -17.36 0.80
C GLY A 37 -24.09 -15.95 0.64
N ASP A 38 -24.16 -15.13 1.70
CA ASP A 38 -23.60 -13.77 1.69
C ASP A 38 -22.09 -13.80 1.49
N ARG A 39 -21.40 -14.70 2.21
CA ARG A 39 -19.93 -14.88 2.10
C ARG A 39 -19.51 -15.25 0.68
N SER A 40 -20.23 -16.19 0.06
CA SER A 40 -19.98 -16.60 -1.32
C SER A 40 -20.22 -15.45 -2.31
N ALA A 41 -21.34 -14.73 -2.17
CA ALA A 41 -21.67 -13.60 -3.03
C ALA A 41 -20.66 -12.44 -2.91
N ILE A 42 -20.27 -12.09 -1.69
CA ILE A 42 -19.25 -11.07 -1.40
C ILE A 42 -17.92 -11.47 -2.03
N SER A 43 -17.49 -12.72 -1.84
CA SER A 43 -16.23 -13.24 -2.39
C SER A 43 -16.22 -13.21 -3.91
N ALA A 44 -17.33 -13.65 -4.55
CA ALA A 44 -17.45 -13.62 -6.01
C ALA A 44 -17.38 -12.19 -6.57
N ARG A 45 -18.05 -11.24 -5.92
CA ARG A 45 -18.04 -9.82 -6.29
C ARG A 45 -16.65 -9.22 -6.11
N ALA A 46 -16.00 -9.45 -4.97
CA ALA A 46 -14.65 -8.96 -4.69
C ALA A 46 -13.64 -9.52 -5.71
N ALA A 47 -13.73 -10.81 -6.03
CA ALA A 47 -12.89 -11.42 -7.06
C ALA A 47 -13.12 -10.80 -8.44
N GLY A 48 -14.37 -10.42 -8.76
CA GLY A 48 -14.70 -9.64 -9.96
C GLY A 48 -13.97 -8.30 -10.01
N LEU A 49 -14.05 -7.52 -8.93
CA LEU A 49 -13.35 -6.23 -8.82
C LEU A 49 -11.84 -6.37 -8.97
N VAL A 50 -11.24 -7.36 -8.31
CA VAL A 50 -9.80 -7.64 -8.41
C VAL A 50 -9.41 -7.99 -9.84
N ARG A 51 -10.19 -8.83 -10.53
CA ARG A 51 -9.96 -9.14 -11.94
C ARG A 51 -10.04 -7.90 -12.82
N THR A 52 -11.05 -7.05 -12.61
CA THR A 52 -11.20 -5.79 -13.35
C THR A 52 -9.97 -4.91 -13.15
N VAL A 53 -9.56 -4.64 -11.91
CA VAL A 53 -8.38 -3.82 -11.60
C VAL A 53 -7.14 -4.41 -12.25
N ARG A 54 -6.88 -5.71 -12.07
CA ARG A 54 -5.70 -6.37 -12.68
C ARG A 54 -5.71 -6.38 -14.20
N SER A 55 -6.89 -6.37 -14.83
CA SER A 55 -7.02 -6.31 -16.29
C SER A 55 -6.88 -4.89 -16.85
N SER A 56 -7.21 -3.86 -16.06
CA SER A 56 -7.16 -2.45 -16.47
C SER A 56 -5.86 -1.75 -16.08
N SER A 57 -5.18 -2.25 -15.05
CA SER A 57 -3.89 -1.72 -14.59
C SER A 57 -2.77 -2.30 -15.44
N ALA A 58 -2.39 -1.57 -16.50
CA ALA A 58 -1.00 -1.64 -16.91
C ALA A 58 -0.19 -1.04 -15.74
N PRO A 59 0.75 -1.79 -15.13
CA PRO A 59 1.57 -1.22 -14.09
C PRO A 59 2.21 0.04 -14.66
N THR A 60 2.07 1.15 -13.95
CA THR A 60 2.76 2.38 -14.33
C THR A 60 4.25 2.07 -14.44
N MET A 61 4.98 2.83 -15.26
CA MET A 61 6.44 2.65 -15.39
C MET A 61 7.12 2.60 -14.00
N MET A 62 6.61 3.39 -13.06
CA MET A 62 7.06 3.43 -11.66
C MET A 62 6.76 2.13 -10.89
N GLU A 63 5.56 1.57 -10.99
CA GLU A 63 5.18 0.32 -10.31
C GLU A 63 5.93 -0.88 -10.88
N SER A 64 6.13 -0.93 -12.21
CA SER A 64 6.96 -1.93 -12.87
C SER A 64 8.40 -1.86 -12.37
N PHE A 65 8.94 -0.64 -12.28
CA PHE A 65 10.29 -0.38 -11.79
C PHE A 65 10.45 -0.79 -10.30
N LEU A 66 9.50 -0.42 -9.43
CA LEU A 66 9.54 -0.79 -8.01
C LEU A 66 9.43 -2.30 -7.79
N GLY A 67 8.62 -2.98 -8.62
CA GLY A 67 8.48 -4.45 -8.56
C GLY A 67 9.70 -5.21 -9.09
N GLU A 68 10.39 -4.68 -10.10
CA GLU A 68 11.59 -5.29 -10.69
C GLU A 68 12.83 -5.12 -9.81
N TYR A 69 12.97 -3.97 -9.14
CA TYR A 69 14.16 -3.65 -8.34
C TYR A 69 13.97 -3.80 -6.82
N GLY A 70 12.80 -4.28 -6.36
CA GLY A 70 12.56 -4.64 -4.96
C GLY A 70 12.86 -3.53 -3.95
N LEU A 71 12.69 -2.27 -4.37
CA LEU A 71 13.12 -1.12 -3.59
C LEU A 71 12.27 -1.00 -2.31
N SER A 72 12.94 -0.82 -1.18
CA SER A 72 12.28 -0.35 0.04
C SER A 72 11.64 1.03 -0.20
N THR A 73 10.68 1.43 0.64
CA THR A 73 10.03 2.76 0.54
C THR A 73 11.04 3.91 0.58
N GLY A 74 12.19 3.74 1.24
CA GLY A 74 13.27 4.73 1.24
C GLY A 74 14.05 4.80 -0.08
N GLU A 75 14.37 3.65 -0.67
CA GLU A 75 15.10 3.59 -1.94
C GLU A 75 14.24 4.06 -3.13
N GLY A 76 12.94 3.77 -3.10
CA GLY A 76 11.99 4.27 -4.09
C GLY A 76 11.92 5.80 -4.12
N VAL A 77 11.92 6.45 -2.95
CA VAL A 77 11.95 7.92 -2.84
C VAL A 77 13.26 8.49 -3.35
N ALA A 78 14.40 7.89 -2.97
CA ALA A 78 15.71 8.33 -3.43
C ALA A 78 15.83 8.29 -4.97
N LEU A 79 15.30 7.24 -5.60
CA LEU A 79 15.30 7.10 -7.05
C LEU A 79 14.37 8.13 -7.74
N MET A 80 13.18 8.40 -7.18
CA MET A 80 12.31 9.44 -7.73
C MET A 80 12.97 10.82 -7.65
N CYS A 81 13.65 11.13 -6.55
CA CYS A 81 14.42 12.36 -6.40
C CYS A 81 15.58 12.44 -7.40
N LEU A 82 16.25 11.32 -7.67
CA LEU A 82 17.29 11.25 -8.68
C LEU A 82 16.74 11.48 -10.08
N ALA A 83 15.62 10.83 -10.43
CA ALA A 83 14.93 11.04 -11.70
C ALA A 83 14.49 12.51 -11.86
N GLU A 84 13.95 13.13 -10.82
CA GLU A 84 13.57 14.55 -10.82
C GLU A 84 14.79 15.48 -11.02
N ALA A 85 15.92 15.19 -10.36
CA ALA A 85 17.15 15.96 -10.52
C ALA A 85 17.70 15.86 -11.95
N LEU A 86 17.63 14.66 -12.55
CA LEU A 86 18.06 14.43 -13.94
C LEU A 86 17.13 15.12 -14.96
N LEU A 87 15.82 15.16 -14.72
CA LEU A 87 14.86 15.87 -15.57
C LEU A 87 15.02 17.41 -15.55
N ARG A 88 15.74 17.97 -14.57
CA ARG A 88 16.07 19.40 -14.50
C ARG A 88 17.28 19.79 -15.33
N VAL A 89 18.05 18.82 -15.85
CA VAL A 89 19.18 19.08 -16.73
C VAL A 89 18.66 19.33 -18.16
N PRO A 90 19.01 20.45 -18.80
CA PRO A 90 18.33 20.91 -20.02
C PRO A 90 18.72 20.15 -21.30
N ASP A 91 19.85 19.44 -21.32
CA ASP A 91 20.32 18.67 -22.47
C ASP A 91 20.59 17.20 -22.13
N ALA A 92 20.19 16.30 -23.03
CA ALA A 92 20.26 14.86 -22.81
C ALA A 92 21.70 14.31 -22.81
N GLU A 93 22.63 14.97 -23.51
CA GLU A 93 24.04 14.56 -23.57
C GLU A 93 24.71 14.74 -22.20
N THR A 94 24.50 15.88 -21.54
CA THR A 94 24.99 16.12 -20.17
C THR A 94 24.36 15.18 -19.14
N VAL A 95 23.09 14.77 -19.34
CA VAL A 95 22.45 13.76 -18.49
C VAL A 95 23.16 12.41 -18.62
N ASP A 96 23.40 11.94 -19.84
CA ASP A 96 24.07 10.65 -20.08
C ASP A 96 25.51 10.65 -19.57
N ASP A 97 26.23 11.76 -19.72
CA ASP A 97 27.58 11.93 -19.17
C ASP A 97 27.57 11.91 -17.64
N LEU A 98 26.58 12.56 -17.01
CA LEU A 98 26.42 12.56 -15.55
C LEU A 98 26.07 11.17 -15.01
N ILE A 99 25.19 10.42 -15.69
CA ILE A 99 24.85 9.04 -15.34
C ILE A 99 26.10 8.17 -15.43
N ARG A 100 26.86 8.27 -16.52
CA ARG A 100 28.06 7.47 -16.77
C ARG A 100 29.18 7.77 -15.78
N ASP A 101 29.37 9.04 -15.39
CA ASP A 101 30.46 9.47 -14.51
C ASP A 101 30.13 9.29 -13.02
N LYS A 102 28.87 9.45 -12.60
CA LYS A 102 28.50 9.48 -11.17
C LYS A 102 27.64 8.31 -10.69
N ILE A 103 26.90 7.64 -11.57
CA ILE A 103 25.93 6.61 -11.18
C ILE A 103 26.46 5.22 -11.55
N THR A 104 26.91 5.01 -12.80
CA THR A 104 27.39 3.74 -13.33
C THR A 104 28.63 3.14 -12.66
N PRO A 105 29.65 3.92 -12.20
CA PRO A 105 30.85 3.35 -11.59
C PRO A 105 30.66 2.94 -10.13
N HIS A 106 29.53 3.30 -9.50
CA HIS A 106 29.24 2.92 -8.12
C HIS A 106 28.49 1.58 -8.12
N ASP A 107 29.04 0.59 -7.42
CA ASP A 107 28.49 -0.75 -7.35
C ASP A 107 27.26 -0.77 -6.44
N TRP A 108 26.11 -0.31 -6.97
CA TRP A 108 24.82 -0.36 -6.28
C TRP A 108 24.42 -1.80 -5.92
N SER A 109 25.02 -2.81 -6.58
CA SER A 109 24.80 -4.22 -6.25
C SER A 109 25.44 -4.65 -4.93
N ALA A 110 26.49 -3.95 -4.47
CA ALA A 110 27.13 -4.20 -3.18
C ALA A 110 26.23 -3.85 -1.97
N HIS A 111 25.15 -3.11 -2.19
CA HIS A 111 24.15 -2.77 -1.17
C HIS A 111 22.85 -3.60 -1.24
N GLN A 112 22.72 -4.56 -2.19
CA GLN A 112 21.52 -5.40 -2.38
C GLN A 112 21.30 -6.50 -1.30
N GLY A 113 21.97 -6.44 -0.15
CA GLY A 113 21.93 -7.51 0.85
C GLY A 113 21.97 -7.09 2.32
N HIS A 114 21.88 -5.80 2.63
CA HIS A 114 22.01 -5.32 4.02
C HIS A 114 20.73 -4.74 4.64
N SER A 115 19.60 -4.81 3.95
CA SER A 115 18.33 -4.35 4.48
C SER A 115 17.60 -5.51 5.15
N SER A 116 17.57 -5.50 6.48
CA SER A 116 16.58 -6.24 7.29
C SER A 116 15.22 -5.56 7.26
#